data_AF-H0AEY4-F1
#
_entry.id   AF-H0AEY4-F1
#
_cell.length_a   1.000
_cell.length_b   1.000
_cell.length_c   1.000
_cell.angle_alpha   90.00
_cell.angle_beta   90.00
_cell.angle_gamma   90.00
#
_symmetry.space_group_name_H-M   'P 1'
#
loop_
_entity.id
_entity.type
_entity.pdbx_description
1 polymer ?
#
loop_
_entity_poly.entity_id
_entity_poly.type
_entity_poly.pdbx_seq_one_letter_code
_entity_poly.pdbx_strand_id
1 'polypeptide(L)'
;MKEAGVIGAEVEITGKLSGNRGRTEKFSFGYVKRCGNTSKENVQKGYQLARTKPGAIGVKVRVMKEMPDFMHRDVDYGKSKKECRRCGRTGRGGYL
;
A
#
# COMPACT_ATOMS: atom_id res chain seq x y z
N MET A 1 3.56 7.91 11.34
CA MET A 1 2.13 8.24 11.40
C MET A 1 1.34 7.12 10.75
N LYS A 2 0.73 6.27 11.56
CA LYS A 2 -0.17 5.17 11.17
C LYS A 2 -1.30 5.16 12.21
N GLU A 3 -1.94 6.31 12.38
CA GLU A 3 -2.76 6.62 13.56
C GLU A 3 -4.26 6.42 13.32
N ALA A 4 -4.69 6.17 12.08
CA ALA A 4 -6.11 6.11 11.71
C ALA A 4 -6.64 4.70 11.36
N GLY A 5 -5.93 3.62 11.74
CA GLY A 5 -6.42 2.25 11.51
C GLY A 5 -6.55 1.85 10.03
N VAL A 6 -5.94 2.60 9.12
CA VAL A 6 -6.02 2.39 7.67
C VAL A 6 -4.94 1.45 7.16
N ILE A 7 -5.31 0.55 6.26
CA ILE A 7 -4.43 -0.49 5.69
C ILE A 7 -3.54 0.10 4.59
N GLY A 8 -4.05 1.09 3.87
CA GLY A 8 -3.30 1.79 2.85
C GLY A 8 -3.99 3.04 2.32
N ALA A 9 -3.17 3.92 1.76
CA ALA A 9 -3.60 5.15 1.13
C ALA A 9 -2.77 5.42 -0.13
N GLU A 10 -3.41 5.99 -1.14
CA GLU A 10 -2.79 6.49 -2.35
C GLU A 10 -3.19 7.95 -2.53
N VAL A 11 -2.20 8.84 -2.66
CA VAL A 11 -2.39 10.26 -2.91
C VAL A 11 -1.75 10.58 -4.26
N GLU A 12 -2.54 11.08 -5.19
CA GLU A 12 -2.10 11.56 -6.50
C GLU A 12 -2.24 13.08 -6.51
N ILE A 13 -1.11 13.78 -6.66
CA ILE A 13 -1.05 15.23 -6.75
C ILE A 13 -0.77 15.60 -8.20
N THR A 14 -1.67 16.38 -8.80
CA THR A 14 -1.57 16.85 -10.17
C THR A 14 -1.43 18.35 -10.20
N GLY A 15 -0.51 18.87 -11.02
CA GLY A 15 -0.42 20.30 -11.28
C GLY A 15 1.01 20.80 -11.36
N LYS A 16 1.19 22.11 -11.18
CA LYS A 16 2.50 22.76 -11.22
C LYS A 16 3.20 22.55 -9.87
N LEU A 17 3.83 21.38 -9.70
CA LEU A 17 4.49 20.98 -8.45
C LEU A 17 5.82 21.71 -8.22
N SER A 18 6.71 21.68 -9.21
CA SER A 18 8.08 22.20 -9.08
C SER A 18 8.47 23.21 -10.16
N GLY A 19 7.65 23.40 -11.21
CA GLY A 19 8.00 24.29 -12.30
C GLY A 19 6.79 24.72 -13.15
N ASN A 20 7.07 25.35 -14.29
CA ASN A 20 6.04 25.91 -15.17
C ASN A 20 5.21 24.84 -15.91
N ARG A 21 5.67 23.58 -15.92
CA ARG A 21 4.96 22.44 -16.51
C ARG A 21 4.24 21.65 -15.43
N GLY A 22 3.06 21.14 -15.78
CA GLY A 22 2.32 20.22 -14.93
C GLY A 22 3.08 18.89 -14.78
N ARG A 23 3.18 18.39 -13.55
CA ARG A 23 3.63 17.04 -13.21
C ARG A 23 2.58 16.36 -12.35
N THR A 24 2.57 15.03 -12.40
CA THR A 24 1.72 14.20 -11.56
C THR A 24 2.60 13.30 -10.71
N GLU A 25 2.52 13.46 -9.40
CA GLU A 25 3.23 12.64 -8.43
C GLU A 25 2.25 11.76 -7.68
N LYS A 26 2.59 10.48 -7.54
CA LYS A 26 1.78 9.47 -6.87
C LYS A 26 2.53 8.97 -5.66
N PHE A 27 1.95 9.20 -4.50
CA PHE A 27 2.43 8.69 -3.22
C PHE A 27 1.52 7.54 -2.80
N SER A 28 2.05 6.33 -2.76
CA SER A 28 1.32 5.14 -2.35
C SER A 28 1.94 4.55 -1.09
N PHE A 29 1.13 4.36 -0.06
CA PHE A 29 1.52 3.75 1.21
C PHE A 29 0.58 2.58 1.52
N GLY A 30 1.15 1.42 1.85
CA GLY A 30 0.36 0.25 2.23
C GLY A 30 -0.40 -0.37 1.05
N TYR A 31 -1.59 -0.91 1.35
CA TYR A 31 -2.37 -1.68 0.38
C TYR A 31 -3.61 -0.94 -0.10
N VAL A 32 -3.76 -0.81 -1.42
CA VAL A 32 -4.95 -0.20 -2.04
C VAL A 32 -5.41 -1.08 -3.20
N LYS A 33 -6.62 -1.61 -3.09
CA LYS A 33 -7.29 -2.31 -4.20
C LYS A 33 -7.81 -1.32 -5.23
N ARG A 34 -7.63 -1.67 -6.51
CA ARG A 34 -8.10 -0.86 -7.64
C ARG A 34 -9.22 -1.52 -8.45
N CYS A 35 -9.42 -2.82 -8.28
CA CYS A 35 -10.30 -3.63 -9.13
C CYS A 35 -11.52 -4.16 -8.37
N GLY A 36 -12.60 -4.38 -9.11
CA GLY A 36 -13.81 -5.05 -8.63
C GLY A 36 -14.75 -4.18 -7.78
N ASN A 37 -15.86 -4.78 -7.36
CA ASN A 37 -16.86 -4.15 -6.51
C ASN A 37 -16.30 -3.80 -5.12
N THR A 38 -15.40 -4.64 -4.63
CA THR A 38 -14.64 -4.44 -3.38
C THR A 38 -13.89 -3.11 -3.33
N SER A 39 -13.42 -2.59 -4.48
CA SER A 39 -12.75 -1.28 -4.54
C SER A 39 -13.72 -0.10 -4.47
N LYS A 40 -15.01 -0.28 -4.73
CA LYS A 40 -16.00 0.80 -4.64
C LYS A 40 -16.54 0.94 -3.22
N GLU A 41 -16.75 -0.18 -2.55
CA GLU A 41 -17.30 -0.23 -1.20
C GLU A 41 -16.26 0.09 -0.12
N ASN A 42 -15.06 -0.48 -0.21
CA ASN A 42 -14.06 -0.39 0.87
C ASN A 42 -13.07 0.78 0.71
N VAL A 43 -13.02 1.41 -0.47
CA VAL A 43 -12.08 2.51 -0.75
C VAL A 43 -12.83 3.81 -0.84
N GLN A 44 -12.56 4.71 0.10
CA GLN A 44 -13.04 6.09 0.02
C GLN A 44 -12.14 6.89 -0.91
N LYS A 45 -12.76 7.62 -1.83
CA LYS A 45 -12.07 8.49 -2.79
C LYS A 45 -12.48 9.92 -2.51
N GLY A 46 -11.49 10.81 -2.41
CA GLY A 46 -11.68 12.24 -2.30
C GLY A 46 -10.93 12.94 -3.42
N TYR A 47 -11.51 14.00 -3.97
CA TYR A 47 -10.83 14.89 -4.89
C TYR A 47 -11.06 16.31 -4.44
N GLN A 48 -9.98 17.08 -4.32
CA GLN A 48 -10.07 18.49 -4.00
C GLN A 48 -9.07 19.31 -4.81
N LEU A 49 -9.46 20.54 -5.13
CA LEU A 49 -8.61 21.51 -5.81
C LEU A 49 -8.02 22.49 -4.79
N ALA A 50 -6.69 22.57 -4.74
CA ALA A 50 -5.97 23.59 -4.00
C ALA A 50 -5.65 24.78 -4.92
N ARG A 51 -6.07 25.99 -4.55
CA ARG A 51 -5.75 27.22 -5.29
C ARG A 51 -4.44 27.81 -4.79
N THR A 52 -3.46 27.93 -5.67
CA THR A 52 -2.14 28.53 -5.37
C THR A 52 -1.82 29.63 -6.38
N LYS A 53 -0.84 30.48 -6.06
CA LYS A 53 -0.42 31.58 -6.96
C LYS A 53 -0.05 31.14 -8.40
N PRO A 54 0.67 30.02 -8.64
CA PRO A 54 0.98 29.58 -10.00
C PRO A 54 -0.21 28.91 -10.74
N GLY A 55 -1.27 28.53 -10.03
CA GLY A 55 -2.46 27.87 -10.58
C GLY A 55 -3.18 26.97 -9.58
N ALA A 56 -4.01 26.05 -10.08
CA ALA A 56 -4.69 25.04 -9.26
C ALA A 56 -3.90 23.72 -9.23
N ILE A 57 -3.81 23.12 -8.04
CA ILE A 57 -3.26 21.78 -7.82
C ILE A 57 -4.43 20.84 -7.50
N GLY A 58 -4.54 19.74 -8.22
CA GLY A 58 -5.51 18.69 -7.93
C GLY A 58 -4.91 17.69 -6.95
N VAL A 59 -5.62 17.42 -5.85
CA VAL A 59 -5.25 16.38 -4.90
C VAL A 59 -6.33 15.30 -4.94
N LYS A 60 -5.95 14.11 -5.38
CA LYS A 60 -6.80 12.92 -5.35
C LYS A 60 -6.31 11.98 -4.28
N VAL A 61 -7.18 11.66 -3.34
CA VAL A 61 -6.87 10.76 -2.22
C VAL A 61 -7.73 9.51 -2.36
N ARG A 62 -7.12 8.34 -2.18
CA ARG A 62 -7.78 7.05 -2.08
C ARG A 62 -7.35 6.39 -0.79
N VAL A 63 -8.28 6.12 0.11
CA VAL A 63 -7.98 5.49 1.41
C VAL A 63 -8.77 4.21 1.53
N MET A 64 -8.08 3.13 1.89
CA MET A 64 -8.71 1.87 2.27
C MET A 64 -8.85 1.82 3.79
N LYS A 65 -10.10 1.81 4.28
CA LYS A 65 -10.42 1.78 5.71
C LYS A 65 -10.27 0.40 6.31
N GLU A 66 -10.95 -0.59 5.72
CA GLU A 66 -11.08 -1.92 6.30
C GLU A 66 -10.72 -3.00 5.28
N MET A 67 -10.18 -4.12 5.79
CA MET A 67 -9.93 -5.31 4.98
C MET A 67 -11.26 -6.03 4.84
N PRO A 68 -11.77 -6.25 3.63
CA PRO A 68 -12.94 -7.09 3.45
C PRO A 68 -12.57 -8.54 3.79
N ASP A 69 -13.44 -9.21 4.54
CA ASP A 69 -13.24 -10.59 5.05
C ASP A 69 -12.93 -11.62 3.96
N PHE A 70 -13.34 -11.35 2.71
CA PHE A 70 -13.07 -12.21 1.55
C PHE A 70 -11.58 -12.28 1.14
N MET A 71 -10.69 -11.50 1.76
CA MET A 71 -9.24 -11.56 1.54
C MET A 71 -8.54 -12.43 2.59
N HIS A 72 -9.03 -13.64 2.87
CA HIS A 72 -8.18 -14.70 3.43
C HIS A 72 -7.21 -15.14 2.33
N ARG A 73 -6.03 -14.52 2.31
CA ARG A 73 -4.86 -15.15 1.71
C ARG A 73 -3.90 -15.39 2.86
N ASP A 74 -4.04 -16.54 3.49
CA ASP A 74 -2.97 -17.16 4.27
C ASP A 74 -1.79 -17.33 3.30
N VAL A 75 -0.93 -16.33 3.24
CA VAL A 75 0.43 -16.51 2.72
C VAL A 75 1.31 -16.45 3.95
N ASP A 76 1.55 -17.63 4.49
CA ASP A 76 2.49 -17.92 5.56
C ASP A 76 3.89 -17.39 5.21
N TYR A 77 4.17 -16.12 5.53
CA TYR A 77 5.54 -15.60 5.53
C TYR A 77 5.92 -15.21 6.96
N GLY A 78 6.16 -16.23 7.79
CA GLY A 78 6.48 -15.99 9.20
C GLY A 78 6.77 -17.20 10.10
N LYS A 79 6.86 -18.45 9.61
CA LYS A 79 7.39 -19.58 10.39
C LYS A 79 8.77 -20.02 9.89
N SER A 80 9.77 -19.14 10.01
CA SER A 80 11.18 -19.54 9.96
C SER A 80 12.01 -18.75 10.96
N LYS A 81 11.57 -18.68 12.23
CA LYS A 81 12.45 -18.15 13.29
C LYS A 81 12.39 -18.82 14.67
N LYS A 82 11.69 -19.93 14.83
CA LYS A 82 11.79 -20.81 16.01
C LYS A 82 11.60 -22.22 15.46
N GLU A 83 12.62 -23.03 15.24
CA GLU A 83 13.44 -23.63 16.28
C GLU A 83 14.74 -24.17 15.65
N CYS A 84 15.77 -23.33 15.60
CA CYS A 84 17.14 -23.81 15.59
C CYS A 84 17.43 -24.42 16.98
N ARG A 85 16.95 -25.64 17.23
CA ARG A 85 17.33 -26.48 18.39
C ARG A 85 17.52 -27.94 18.00
N ARG A 86 18.13 -28.19 16.85
CA ARG A 86 18.72 -29.50 16.58
C ARG A 86 20.09 -29.39 15.94
N CYS A 87 20.99 -28.73 16.69
CA CYS A 87 22.36 -29.21 16.76
C CYS A 87 22.31 -30.58 17.44
N GLY A 88 22.29 -31.63 16.63
CA GLY A 88 22.20 -33.01 17.07
C GLY A 88 22.57 -33.92 15.89
N ARG A 89 23.87 -33.88 15.55
CA ARG A 89 24.63 -34.81 14.71
C ARG A 89 23.88 -36.06 14.23
N THR A 90 23.82 -36.27 12.93
CA THR A 90 24.48 -37.42 12.26
C THR A 90 24.52 -37.16 10.76
N GLY A 91 25.73 -37.16 10.20
CA GLY A 91 25.95 -36.97 8.77
C GLY A 91 25.65 -38.21 7.93
N ARG A 92 25.48 -37.95 6.63
CA ARG A 92 25.74 -38.76 5.42
C ARG A 92 24.95 -38.08 4.31
N GLY A 93 25.61 -37.35 3.40
CA GLY A 93 26.12 -37.88 2.13
C GLY A 93 25.03 -37.70 1.07
N GLY A 94 25.24 -37.15 -0.12
CA GLY A 94 26.41 -36.65 -0.82
C GLY A 94 25.92 -35.96 -2.09
N TYR A 95 26.83 -35.29 -2.79
CA TYR A 95 26.62 -34.76 -4.13
C TYR A 95 26.33 -35.91 -5.10
N LEU A 96 25.24 -35.78 -5.86
CA LEU A 96 25.11 -36.16 -7.26
C LEU A 96 24.19 -35.14 -7.94
#